data_AF-A0A3R7YQP6-F1
#
_entry.id   AF-A0A3R7YQP6-F1
#
_cell.length_a   1.000
_cell.length_b   1.000
_cell.length_c   1.000
_cell.angle_alpha   90.00
_cell.angle_beta   90.00
_cell.angle_gamma   90.00
#
_symmetry.space_group_name_H-M   'P 1'
#
loop_
_entity.id
_entity.type
_entity.pdbx_description
1 polymer ?
#
loop_
_entity_poly.entity_id
_entity_poly.type
_entity_poly.pdbx_seq_one_letter_code
_entity_poly.pdbx_strand_id
1 'polypeptide(L)'
;MSDDIIRVLYLDDEEPNLFSFKAAFRRDFEVHTCDEPHKAVRMLDDHEFHVVLSDQRMPRISGVEFFELIMPDHPDVSRVLVTGYADTDAVVDAINKGQVYRFVSKPWNEEELRGVIRSAYALNRSRVNSAQQGHQVLGALDGFAAETERLAALARSGGEGVAASVASDLATLESNIRAERERFDLWLQENQRPQG
;
A
#
# COMPACT_ATOMS: atom_id res chain seq x y z
N MET A 1 -13.54 4.56 -15.59
CA MET A 1 -12.40 4.18 -14.74
C MET A 1 -12.05 2.76 -15.17
N SER A 2 -10.80 2.48 -15.54
CA SER A 2 -10.41 1.08 -15.75
C SER A 2 -10.67 0.37 -14.43
N ASP A 3 -11.50 -0.67 -14.45
CA ASP A 3 -11.78 -1.45 -13.24
C ASP A 3 -10.49 -2.23 -12.96
N ASP A 4 -9.63 -1.69 -12.10
CA ASP A 4 -8.36 -2.34 -11.75
C ASP A 4 -8.69 -3.73 -11.21
N ILE A 5 -8.14 -4.74 -11.88
CA ILE A 5 -8.38 -6.13 -11.52
C ILE A 5 -7.68 -6.39 -10.18
N ILE A 6 -8.48 -6.65 -9.13
CA ILE A 6 -7.93 -6.95 -7.81
C ILE A 6 -7.27 -8.34 -7.86
N ARG A 7 -5.95 -8.35 -7.82
CA ARG A 7 -5.12 -9.56 -7.64
C ARG A 7 -5.09 -10.01 -6.20
N VAL A 8 -5.46 -11.27 -5.99
CA VAL A 8 -5.59 -11.90 -4.69
C VAL A 8 -4.76 -13.18 -4.66
N LEU A 9 -3.91 -13.33 -3.64
CA LEU A 9 -3.22 -14.58 -3.36
C LEU A 9 -3.89 -15.26 -2.15
N TYR A 10 -4.20 -16.54 -2.27
CA TYR A 10 -4.67 -17.36 -1.15
C TYR A 10 -3.71 -18.50 -0.85
N LEU A 11 -3.28 -18.60 0.40
CA LEU A 11 -2.38 -19.62 0.93
C LEU A 11 -3.15 -20.49 1.94
N ASP A 12 -3.20 -21.80 1.67
CA ASP A 12 -3.85 -22.80 2.51
C ASP A 12 -3.24 -24.17 2.16
N ASP A 13 -2.87 -24.97 3.15
CA ASP A 13 -2.23 -26.28 2.92
C ASP A 13 -3.21 -27.36 2.46
N GLU A 14 -4.52 -27.10 2.52
CA GLU A 14 -5.55 -28.02 2.07
C GLU A 14 -6.03 -27.68 0.65
N GLU A 15 -5.70 -28.55 -0.32
CA GLU A 15 -6.13 -28.42 -1.72
C GLU A 15 -7.66 -28.18 -1.91
N PRO A 16 -8.57 -28.83 -1.14
CA PRO A 16 -10.00 -28.54 -1.22
C PRO A 16 -10.37 -27.08 -0.90
N ASN A 17 -9.67 -26.44 0.04
CA ASN A 17 -9.89 -25.04 0.40
C ASN A 17 -9.46 -24.13 -0.75
N LEU A 18 -8.29 -24.39 -1.33
CA LEU A 18 -7.77 -23.64 -2.49
C LEU A 18 -8.73 -23.71 -3.68
N PHE A 19 -9.23 -24.91 -4.00
CA PHE A 19 -10.18 -25.11 -5.08
C PHE A 19 -11.49 -24.35 -4.83
N SER A 20 -12.05 -24.48 -3.62
CA SER A 20 -13.31 -23.85 -3.24
C SER A 20 -13.21 -22.32 -3.26
N PHE A 21 -12.11 -21.77 -2.73
CA PHE A 21 -11.83 -20.34 -2.76
C PHE A 21 -11.74 -19.82 -4.21
N LYS A 22 -10.93 -20.47 -5.05
CA LYS A 22 -10.79 -20.06 -6.45
C LYS A 22 -12.11 -20.14 -7.20
N ALA A 23 -12.91 -21.19 -6.98
CA ALA A 23 -14.22 -21.33 -7.60
C ALA A 23 -15.19 -20.21 -7.21
N ALA A 24 -15.20 -19.81 -5.93
CA ALA A 24 -16.09 -18.79 -5.40
C ALA A 24 -15.76 -17.36 -5.87
N PHE A 25 -14.47 -17.05 -6.07
CA PHE A 25 -14.01 -15.65 -6.21
C PHE A 25 -13.41 -15.30 -7.58
N ARG A 26 -13.09 -16.28 -8.45
CA ARG A 26 -12.46 -16.02 -9.78
C ARG A 26 -13.26 -15.14 -10.75
N ARG A 27 -14.55 -14.89 -10.47
CA ARG A 27 -15.40 -14.00 -11.28
C ARG A 27 -15.26 -12.54 -10.89
N ASP A 28 -14.86 -12.29 -9.64
CA ASP A 28 -14.74 -10.95 -9.06
C ASP A 28 -13.27 -10.47 -9.05
N PHE A 29 -12.32 -11.40 -8.90
CA PHE A 29 -10.91 -11.11 -8.66
C PHE A 29 -10.00 -12.02 -9.50
N GLU A 30 -8.76 -11.56 -9.74
CA GLU A 30 -7.71 -12.41 -10.28
C GLU A 30 -7.10 -13.24 -9.13
N VAL A 31 -7.61 -14.48 -8.99
CA VAL A 31 -7.27 -15.35 -7.86
C VAL A 31 -6.10 -16.28 -8.20
N HIS A 32 -5.06 -16.15 -7.39
CA HIS A 32 -3.90 -17.02 -7.32
C HIS A 32 -3.95 -17.82 -6.02
N THR A 33 -3.52 -19.08 -6.07
CA THR A 33 -3.59 -20.01 -4.94
C THR A 33 -2.28 -20.77 -4.81
N CYS A 34 -1.85 -21.05 -3.59
CA CYS A 34 -0.70 -21.90 -3.32
C CYS A 34 -0.89 -22.67 -2.02
N ASP A 35 -0.20 -23.79 -1.90
CA ASP A 35 -0.26 -24.75 -0.79
C ASP A 35 0.94 -24.66 0.15
N GLU A 36 1.95 -23.87 -0.22
CA GLU A 36 3.20 -23.79 0.52
C GLU A 36 3.70 -22.34 0.64
N PRO A 37 4.10 -21.88 1.84
CA PRO A 37 4.51 -20.49 2.04
C PRO A 37 5.67 -20.02 1.14
N HIS A 38 6.64 -20.89 0.87
CA HIS A 38 7.77 -20.52 0.01
C HIS A 38 7.35 -20.30 -1.46
N LYS A 39 6.28 -20.95 -1.93
CA LYS A 39 5.69 -20.67 -3.24
C LYS A 39 4.97 -19.32 -3.21
N ALA A 40 4.26 -19.03 -2.12
CA ALA A 40 3.58 -17.76 -1.92
C ALA A 40 4.56 -16.57 -2.00
N VAL A 41 5.72 -16.68 -1.32
CA VAL A 41 6.78 -15.65 -1.38
C VAL A 41 7.26 -15.44 -2.81
N ARG A 42 7.60 -16.52 -3.53
CA ARG A 42 8.03 -16.40 -4.94
C ARG A 42 6.98 -15.74 -5.82
N MET A 43 5.70 -16.06 -5.61
CA MET A 43 4.62 -15.43 -6.36
C MET A 43 4.54 -13.93 -6.07
N LEU A 44 4.70 -13.52 -4.80
CA LEU A 44 4.76 -12.11 -4.39
C LEU A 44 5.96 -11.37 -5.01
N ASP A 45 7.10 -12.04 -5.15
CA ASP A 45 8.30 -11.46 -5.77
C ASP A 45 8.13 -11.30 -7.30
N ASP A 46 7.47 -12.27 -7.94
CA ASP A 46 7.30 -12.32 -9.41
C ASP A 46 6.11 -11.47 -9.90
N HIS A 47 5.11 -11.23 -9.05
CA HIS A 47 3.85 -10.58 -9.43
C HIS A 47 3.33 -9.65 -8.34
N GLU A 48 2.71 -8.55 -8.78
CA GLU A 48 2.02 -7.63 -7.86
C GLU A 48 0.71 -8.25 -7.33
N PHE A 49 0.56 -8.24 -6.00
CA PHE A 49 -0.66 -8.62 -5.29
C PHE A 49 -1.14 -7.48 -4.41
N HIS A 50 -2.45 -7.27 -4.35
CA HIS A 50 -3.02 -6.25 -3.48
C HIS A 50 -3.47 -6.81 -2.13
N VAL A 51 -3.96 -8.05 -2.15
CA VAL A 51 -4.51 -8.75 -0.99
C VAL A 51 -3.93 -10.15 -0.93
N VAL A 52 -3.42 -10.53 0.24
CA VAL A 52 -2.99 -11.90 0.54
C VAL A 52 -3.85 -12.43 1.67
N LEU A 53 -4.43 -13.60 1.46
CA LEU A 53 -5.14 -14.36 2.45
C LEU A 53 -4.31 -15.59 2.82
N SER A 54 -4.23 -15.90 4.11
CA SER A 54 -3.55 -17.10 4.61
C SER A 54 -4.41 -17.81 5.62
N ASP A 55 -4.47 -19.14 5.56
CA ASP A 55 -4.91 -19.92 6.70
C ASP A 55 -3.97 -19.70 7.89
N GLN A 56 -4.53 -19.72 9.09
CA GLN A 56 -3.76 -19.55 10.33
C GLN A 56 -2.95 -20.80 10.69
N ARG A 57 -3.48 -22.00 10.42
CA ARG A 57 -2.93 -23.28 10.90
C ARG A 57 -2.44 -24.12 9.73
N MET A 58 -1.20 -23.85 9.33
CA MET A 58 -0.52 -24.64 8.29
C MET A 58 0.68 -25.40 8.87
N PRO A 59 1.13 -26.48 8.21
CA PRO A 59 2.37 -27.15 8.54
C PRO A 59 3.58 -26.20 8.43
N ARG A 60 4.50 -26.33 9.39
CA ARG A 60 5.79 -25.61 9.48
C ARG A 60 5.68 -24.18 10.01
N ILE A 61 4.84 -23.33 9.42
CA ILE A 61 4.62 -21.94 9.90
C ILE A 61 3.13 -21.58 9.88
N SER A 62 2.71 -20.75 10.82
CA SER A 62 1.36 -20.18 10.88
C SER A 62 1.15 -19.04 9.88
N GLY A 63 -0.12 -18.67 9.64
CA GLY A 63 -0.45 -17.53 8.79
C GLY A 63 0.12 -16.20 9.30
N VAL A 64 0.14 -16.00 10.63
CA VAL A 64 0.79 -14.83 11.24
C VAL A 64 2.31 -14.83 11.01
N GLU A 65 2.99 -15.96 11.21
CA GLU A 65 4.44 -16.05 10.95
C GLU A 65 4.76 -15.84 9.46
N PHE A 66 3.92 -16.33 8.55
CA PHE A 66 4.03 -16.04 7.13
C PHE A 66 3.88 -14.54 6.83
N PHE A 67 2.93 -13.87 7.47
CA PHE A 67 2.75 -12.42 7.33
C PHE A 67 3.91 -11.61 7.89
N GLU A 68 4.51 -12.05 9.01
CA GLU A 68 5.74 -11.48 9.53
C GLU A 68 6.91 -11.62 8.55
N LEU A 69 6.99 -12.77 7.86
CA LEU A 69 8.04 -13.04 6.88
C LEU A 69 7.96 -12.11 5.64
N ILE A 70 6.77 -11.87 5.11
CA ILE A 70 6.61 -11.07 3.88
C ILE A 70 6.55 -9.56 4.13
N MET A 71 6.30 -9.12 5.36
CA MET A 71 6.13 -7.71 5.70
C MET A 71 7.30 -6.80 5.28
N PRO A 72 8.58 -7.18 5.46
CA PRO A 72 9.71 -6.31 5.11
C PRO A 72 9.79 -6.00 3.61
N ASP A 73 9.51 -7.00 2.78
CA ASP A 73 9.66 -6.91 1.32
C ASP A 73 8.35 -6.47 0.63
N HIS A 74 7.21 -6.78 1.25
CA HIS A 74 5.86 -6.54 0.71
C HIS A 74 4.97 -5.76 1.71
N PRO A 75 5.37 -4.56 2.16
CA PRO A 75 4.71 -3.83 3.24
C PRO A 75 3.31 -3.34 2.88
N ASP A 76 3.08 -3.01 1.61
CA ASP A 76 1.84 -2.41 1.12
C ASP A 76 0.70 -3.41 0.95
N VAL A 77 1.03 -4.69 0.81
CA VAL A 77 0.06 -5.77 0.60
C VAL A 77 -0.85 -5.88 1.83
N SER A 78 -2.17 -5.91 1.58
CA SER A 78 -3.13 -6.10 2.67
C SER A 78 -3.25 -7.57 3.04
N ARG A 79 -3.04 -7.88 4.31
CA ARG A 79 -2.93 -9.25 4.84
C ARG A 79 -4.20 -9.62 5.60
N VAL A 80 -4.93 -10.64 5.13
CA VAL A 80 -6.18 -11.13 5.74
C VAL A 80 -5.97 -12.54 6.26
N LEU A 81 -6.21 -12.76 7.54
CA LEU A 81 -6.05 -14.06 8.15
C LEU A 81 -7.36 -14.86 8.06
N VAL A 82 -7.31 -16.13 7.67
CA VAL A 82 -8.46 -17.03 7.63
C VAL A 82 -8.28 -18.08 8.74
N THR A 83 -9.27 -18.28 9.60
CA THR A 83 -9.11 -19.12 10.80
C THR A 83 -10.38 -19.86 11.23
N GLY A 84 -10.25 -21.08 11.75
CA GLY A 84 -11.35 -21.93 12.22
C GLY A 84 -11.73 -21.76 13.71
N TYR A 85 -11.58 -20.57 14.31
CA TYR A 85 -12.00 -20.23 15.68
C TYR A 85 -11.13 -20.66 16.88
N ALA A 86 -9.94 -21.22 16.68
CA ALA A 86 -9.22 -21.86 17.78
C ALA A 86 -8.10 -21.04 18.46
N ASP A 87 -7.71 -19.86 17.96
CA ASP A 87 -6.57 -19.08 18.51
C ASP A 87 -6.84 -17.57 18.58
N THR A 88 -7.86 -17.14 19.34
CA THR A 88 -8.26 -15.72 19.42
C THR A 88 -7.13 -14.79 19.89
N ASP A 89 -6.31 -15.23 20.83
CA ASP A 89 -5.26 -14.37 21.43
C ASP A 89 -4.14 -14.05 20.44
N ALA A 90 -3.66 -15.06 19.68
CA ALA A 90 -2.62 -14.87 18.67
C ALA A 90 -3.08 -13.94 17.54
N VAL A 91 -4.37 -14.01 17.18
CA VAL A 91 -4.97 -13.14 16.16
C VAL A 91 -5.06 -11.69 16.63
N VAL A 92 -5.44 -11.48 17.91
CA VAL A 92 -5.51 -10.14 18.50
C VAL A 92 -4.12 -9.50 18.54
N ASP A 93 -3.10 -10.24 18.94
CA ASP A 93 -1.72 -9.74 18.96
C ASP A 93 -1.21 -9.38 17.57
N ALA A 94 -1.51 -10.19 16.56
CA ALA A 94 -1.11 -9.92 15.17
C ALA A 94 -1.77 -8.66 14.59
N ILE A 95 -3.02 -8.38 14.96
CA ILE A 95 -3.70 -7.12 14.61
C ILE A 95 -3.01 -5.93 15.29
N ASN A 96 -2.74 -6.04 16.60
CA ASN A 96 -2.13 -4.96 17.37
C ASN A 96 -0.72 -4.61 16.88
N LYS A 97 0.01 -5.58 16.34
CA LYS A 97 1.33 -5.39 15.71
C LYS A 97 1.25 -4.90 14.24
N GLY A 98 0.05 -4.68 13.71
CA GLY A 98 -0.16 -4.24 12.32
C GLY A 98 0.16 -5.30 11.26
N GLN A 99 0.37 -6.55 11.68
CA GLN A 99 0.73 -7.66 10.79
C GLN A 99 -0.47 -8.14 9.99
N VAL A 100 -1.68 -8.04 10.57
CA VAL A 100 -2.94 -8.45 9.96
C VAL A 100 -3.88 -7.26 9.84
N TYR A 101 -4.47 -7.07 8.66
CA TYR A 101 -5.52 -6.09 8.45
C TYR A 101 -6.84 -6.54 9.09
N ARG A 102 -7.23 -7.78 8.84
CA ARG A 102 -8.49 -8.37 9.32
C ARG A 102 -8.39 -9.88 9.39
N PHE A 103 -9.15 -10.51 10.28
CA PHE A 103 -9.37 -11.95 10.24
C PHE A 103 -10.78 -12.29 9.75
N VAL A 104 -10.93 -13.48 9.16
CA VAL A 104 -12.18 -14.05 8.68
C VAL A 104 -12.30 -15.48 9.21
N SER A 105 -13.45 -15.81 9.76
CA SER A 105 -13.69 -17.13 10.33
C SER A 105 -14.09 -18.14 9.24
N LYS A 106 -13.56 -19.36 9.32
CA LYS A 106 -14.07 -20.53 8.57
C LYS A 106 -15.26 -21.16 9.33
N PRO A 107 -16.31 -21.61 8.62
CA PRO A 107 -16.60 -21.38 7.20
C PRO A 107 -16.96 -19.90 6.93
N TRP A 108 -16.44 -19.33 5.85
CA TRP A 108 -16.68 -17.92 5.52
C TRP A 108 -18.01 -17.74 4.78
N ASN A 109 -18.64 -16.60 4.99
CA ASN A 109 -19.67 -16.10 4.09
C ASN A 109 -18.99 -15.45 2.87
N GLU A 110 -19.35 -15.87 1.65
CA GLU A 110 -18.69 -15.36 0.45
C GLU A 110 -18.93 -13.87 0.19
N GLU A 111 -20.13 -13.36 0.48
CA GLU A 111 -20.45 -11.94 0.30
C GLU A 111 -19.66 -11.07 1.27
N GLU A 112 -19.58 -11.49 2.53
CA GLU A 112 -18.74 -10.86 3.53
C GLU A 112 -17.27 -10.85 3.09
N LEU A 113 -16.75 -11.99 2.63
CA LEU A 113 -15.36 -12.12 2.20
C LEU A 113 -15.06 -11.25 0.96
N ARG A 114 -16.00 -11.13 0.01
CA ARG A 114 -15.87 -10.15 -1.10
C ARG A 114 -15.76 -8.72 -0.57
N GLY A 115 -16.58 -8.36 0.41
CA GLY A 115 -16.51 -7.06 1.08
C GLY A 115 -15.17 -6.82 1.77
N VAL A 116 -14.64 -7.83 2.45
CA VAL A 116 -13.32 -7.79 3.10
C VAL A 116 -12.20 -7.60 2.08
N ILE A 117 -12.20 -8.35 0.97
CA ILE A 117 -11.19 -8.24 -0.09
C ILE A 117 -11.23 -6.84 -0.73
N ARG A 118 -12.42 -6.31 -1.04
CA ARG A 118 -12.55 -4.96 -1.62
C ARG A 118 -12.09 -3.86 -0.65
N SER A 119 -12.38 -4.02 0.65
CA SER A 119 -11.93 -3.08 1.68
C SER A 119 -10.41 -3.14 1.88
N ALA A 120 -9.83 -4.34 1.86
CA ALA A 120 -8.39 -4.56 1.91
C ALA A 120 -7.69 -3.93 0.68
N TYR A 121 -8.26 -4.10 -0.52
CA TYR A 121 -7.76 -3.45 -1.72
C TYR A 121 -7.80 -1.91 -1.60
N ALA A 122 -8.91 -1.33 -1.14
CA ALA A 122 -9.01 0.11 -0.95
C ALA A 122 -7.97 0.64 0.03
N LEU A 123 -7.68 -0.10 1.11
CA LEU A 123 -6.61 0.25 2.06
C LEU A 123 -5.23 0.18 1.42
N ASN A 124 -4.92 -0.88 0.67
CA ASN A 124 -3.68 -1.00 -0.09
C ASN A 124 -3.48 0.21 -1.01
N ARG A 125 -4.51 0.55 -1.82
CA ARG A 125 -4.47 1.73 -2.70
C ARG A 125 -4.26 3.04 -1.94
N SER A 126 -4.92 3.20 -0.79
CA SER A 126 -4.71 4.38 0.05
C SER A 126 -3.25 4.50 0.52
N ARG A 127 -2.62 3.39 0.95
CA ARG A 127 -1.23 3.39 1.42
C ARG A 127 -0.25 3.72 0.31
N VAL A 128 -0.39 3.07 -0.84
CA VAL A 128 0.47 3.31 -2.02
C VAL A 128 0.35 4.77 -2.46
N ASN A 129 -0.87 5.30 -2.54
CA ASN A 129 -1.09 6.69 -2.92
C ASN A 129 -0.46 7.67 -1.90
N SER A 130 -0.64 7.43 -0.59
CA SER A 130 -0.06 8.28 0.45
C SER A 130 1.48 8.23 0.45
N ALA A 131 2.08 7.06 0.23
CA ALA A 131 3.53 6.93 0.10
C ALA A 131 4.06 7.70 -1.10
N GLN A 132 3.36 7.61 -2.24
CA GLN A 132 3.71 8.34 -3.46
C GLN A 132 3.62 9.86 -3.28
N GLN A 133 2.58 10.34 -2.60
CA GLN A 133 2.43 11.76 -2.25
C GLN A 133 3.55 12.25 -1.33
N GLY A 134 3.89 11.48 -0.30
CA GLY A 134 5.01 11.80 0.59
C GLY A 134 6.34 11.93 -0.17
N HIS A 135 6.58 11.04 -1.13
CA HIS A 135 7.78 11.07 -1.96
C HIS A 135 7.84 12.32 -2.85
N GLN A 136 6.70 12.77 -3.39
CA GLN A 136 6.63 14.02 -4.16
C GLN A 136 6.95 15.25 -3.30
N VAL A 137 6.44 15.29 -2.06
CA VAL A 137 6.74 16.39 -1.12
C VAL A 137 8.23 16.43 -0.78
N LEU A 138 8.84 15.28 -0.49
CA LEU A 138 10.27 15.19 -0.20
C LEU A 138 11.12 15.63 -1.40
N GLY A 139 10.79 15.15 -2.61
CA GLY A 139 11.49 15.59 -3.83
C GLY A 139 11.37 17.09 -4.10
N ALA A 140 10.22 17.69 -3.79
CA ALA A 140 10.05 19.14 -3.86
C ALA A 140 10.95 19.87 -2.85
N LEU A 141 11.03 19.40 -1.59
CA LEU A 141 11.91 19.96 -0.56
C LEU A 141 13.39 19.88 -0.95
N ASP A 142 13.84 18.77 -1.54
CA ASP A 142 15.20 18.63 -2.04
C ASP A 142 15.49 19.64 -3.17
N GLY A 143 14.53 19.84 -4.08
CA GLY A 143 14.61 20.86 -5.13
C GLY A 143 14.71 22.28 -4.57
N PHE A 144 13.94 22.60 -3.51
CA PHE A 144 14.04 23.88 -2.82
C PHE A 144 15.42 24.06 -2.17
N ALA A 145 15.94 23.04 -1.49
CA ALA A 145 17.26 23.10 -0.84
C ALA A 145 18.37 23.39 -1.87
N ALA A 146 18.39 22.67 -2.99
CA ALA A 146 19.38 22.87 -4.06
C ALA A 146 19.37 24.31 -4.62
N GLU A 147 18.19 24.89 -4.82
CA GLU A 147 18.07 26.25 -5.33
C GLU A 147 18.55 27.29 -4.32
N THR A 148 18.28 27.10 -3.02
CA THR A 148 18.81 27.99 -1.97
C THR A 148 20.34 27.96 -1.91
N GLU A 149 20.96 26.81 -2.10
CA GLU A 149 22.42 26.68 -2.14
C GLU A 149 23.02 27.41 -3.36
N ARG A 150 22.38 27.28 -4.52
CA ARG A 150 22.77 27.95 -5.76
C ARG A 150 22.73 29.47 -5.62
N LEU A 151 21.63 30.00 -5.07
CA LEU A 151 21.46 31.41 -4.77
C LEU A 151 22.54 31.94 -3.81
N ALA A 152 22.82 31.18 -2.75
CA ALA A 152 23.87 31.53 -1.79
C ALA A 152 25.27 31.53 -2.43
N ALA A 153 25.54 30.62 -3.36
CA ALA A 153 26.79 30.59 -4.11
C ALA A 153 26.94 31.80 -5.05
N LEU A 154 25.86 32.18 -5.77
CA LEU A 154 25.83 33.38 -6.61
C LEU A 154 26.07 34.65 -5.79
N ALA A 155 25.38 34.79 -4.65
CA ALA A 155 25.55 35.92 -3.73
C ALA A 155 27.00 36.07 -3.24
N ARG A 156 27.68 34.96 -2.93
CA ARG A 156 29.10 34.95 -2.52
C ARG A 156 30.07 35.30 -3.65
N SER A 157 29.71 35.04 -4.90
CA SER A 157 30.60 35.26 -6.07
C SER A 157 30.79 36.74 -6.44
N GLY A 158 29.90 37.63 -5.98
CA GLY A 158 30.07 39.08 -6.03
C GLY A 158 30.29 39.66 -7.44
N GLY A 159 29.22 40.09 -8.12
CA GLY A 159 29.29 40.79 -9.40
C GLY A 159 28.04 41.63 -9.73
N GLU A 160 28.20 42.66 -10.57
CA GLU A 160 27.07 43.41 -11.13
C GLU A 160 26.17 42.46 -11.94
N GLY A 161 24.93 42.27 -11.49
CA GLY A 161 23.96 41.33 -12.08
C GLY A 161 23.54 40.18 -11.17
N VAL A 162 24.28 39.91 -10.08
CA VAL A 162 23.93 38.86 -9.09
C VAL A 162 22.58 39.14 -8.43
N ALA A 163 22.29 40.39 -8.06
CA ALA A 163 21.01 40.75 -7.46
C ALA A 163 19.81 40.49 -8.38
N ALA A 164 19.98 40.68 -9.70
CA ALA A 164 18.94 40.40 -10.69
C ALA A 164 18.74 38.89 -10.91
N SER A 165 19.84 38.12 -10.95
CA SER A 165 19.76 36.65 -11.03
C SER A 165 19.09 36.07 -9.79
N VAL A 166 19.50 36.52 -8.60
CA VAL A 166 18.92 36.09 -7.32
C VAL A 166 17.44 36.43 -7.25
N ALA A 167 17.04 37.65 -7.67
CA ALA A 167 15.63 38.05 -7.69
C ALA A 167 14.78 37.22 -8.67
N SER A 168 15.35 36.86 -9.83
CA SER A 168 14.68 36.00 -10.82
C SER A 168 14.44 34.60 -10.28
N ASP A 169 15.46 33.97 -9.71
CA ASP A 169 15.39 32.62 -9.15
C ASP A 169 14.41 32.56 -7.96
N LEU A 170 14.39 33.60 -7.11
CA LEU A 170 13.42 33.72 -6.01
C LEU A 170 11.98 33.82 -6.52
N ALA A 171 11.75 34.59 -7.59
CA ALA A 171 10.43 34.73 -8.19
C ALA A 171 9.93 33.40 -8.82
N THR A 172 10.84 32.64 -9.45
CA THR A 172 10.54 31.29 -9.94
C THR A 172 10.18 30.35 -8.78
N LEU A 173 10.92 30.42 -7.67
CA LEU A 173 10.66 29.64 -6.46
C LEU A 173 9.27 29.93 -5.88
N GLU A 174 8.93 31.21 -5.71
CA GLU A 174 7.62 31.65 -5.19
C GLU A 174 6.47 31.19 -6.10
N SER A 175 6.66 31.25 -7.42
CA SER A 175 5.69 30.76 -8.39
C SER A 175 5.45 29.26 -8.25
N ASN A 176 6.51 28.47 -8.09
CA ASN A 176 6.41 27.02 -7.92
C ASN A 176 5.72 26.64 -6.60
N ILE A 177 6.07 27.31 -5.48
CA ILE A 177 5.43 27.09 -4.18
C ILE A 177 3.93 27.39 -4.26
N ARG A 178 3.55 28.49 -4.92
CA ARG A 178 2.14 28.86 -5.10
C ARG A 178 1.39 27.81 -5.91
N ALA A 179 1.97 27.35 -7.02
CA ALA A 179 1.35 26.33 -7.87
C ALA A 179 1.15 25.00 -7.13
N GLU A 180 2.13 24.55 -6.35
CA GLU A 180 1.98 23.31 -5.55
C GLU A 180 0.94 23.46 -4.43
N ARG A 181 0.88 24.63 -3.79
CA ARG A 181 -0.15 24.91 -2.78
C ARG A 181 -1.56 24.87 -3.39
N GLU A 182 -1.76 25.44 -4.58
CA GLU A 182 -3.04 25.37 -5.30
C GLU A 182 -3.43 23.93 -5.66
N ARG A 183 -2.48 23.10 -6.10
CA ARG A 183 -2.73 21.67 -6.36
C ARG A 183 -3.12 20.92 -5.10
N PHE A 184 -2.45 21.19 -3.98
CA PHE A 184 -2.76 20.57 -2.69
C PHE A 184 -4.15 20.98 -2.18
N ASP A 185 -4.52 22.25 -2.33
CA ASP A 185 -5.85 22.76 -1.96
C ASP A 185 -6.96 22.11 -2.82
N LEU A 186 -6.72 21.90 -4.13
CA LEU A 186 -7.64 21.17 -5.01
C LEU A 186 -7.79 19.70 -4.58
N TRP A 187 -6.68 19.04 -4.28
CA TRP A 187 -6.67 17.64 -3.82
C TRP A 187 -7.45 17.46 -2.50
N LEU A 188 -7.32 18.40 -1.56
CA LEU A 188 -8.08 18.40 -0.31
C LEU A 188 -9.59 18.51 -0.55
N GLN A 189 -10.01 19.35 -1.50
CA GLN A 189 -11.44 19.52 -1.83
C GLN A 189 -12.06 18.28 -2.47
N GLU A 190 -11.30 17.56 -3.29
CA GLU A 190 -11.77 16.31 -3.93
C GLU A 190 -11.88 15.16 -2.93
N ASN A 191 -10.96 15.05 -1.96
CA ASN A 191 -10.89 13.94 -1.02
C ASN A 191 -11.57 14.17 0.35
N GLN A 192 -12.14 15.34 0.59
CA GLN A 192 -12.97 15.62 1.78
C GLN A 192 -14.48 15.45 1.55
N ARG A 193 -14.94 15.03 0.36
CA ARG A 193 -16.36 14.74 0.16
C ARG A 193 -16.75 13.48 0.93
N PRO A 194 -17.72 13.54 1.87
CA PRO A 194 -18.23 12.32 2.49
C PRO A 194 -18.80 11.43 1.39
N GLN A 195 -18.37 10.17 1.38
CA GLN A 195 -18.96 9.11 0.56
C GLN A 195 -20.41 8.94 1.04
N GLY A 196 -21.33 9.63 0.37
CA GLY A 196 -22.77 9.53 0.58
C GLY A 196 -23.39 8.39 -0.23
#